data_AF-A0A538JKI8-F1
#
_entry.id   AF-A0A538JKI8-F1
#
_cell.length_a   1.000
_cell.length_b   1.000
_cell.length_c   1.000
_cell.angle_alpha   90.00
_cell.angle_beta   90.00
_cell.angle_gamma   90.00
#
_symmetry.space_group_name_H-M   'P 1'
#
loop_
_entity.id
_entity.type
_entity.pdbx_description
1 polymer ?
#
loop_
_entity_poly.entity_id
_entity_poly.type
_entity_poly.pdbx_seq_one_letter_code
_entity_poly.pdbx_strand_id
1 'polypeptide(L)'
;MQRAKRQAAGLPVEVVLAWMLFAVVTTEILVTYSRVPSRELYHVSGSGIEGGLSRALVFVNFPVALVALGVLAFVYRQLPRRSYRAVALLAGVLCAAVLWPGVVSAADLDARPVNAVAAVGVLLALLLSDVVARRDGLSTKPWRRADWVRVALTVAFLVAALPWLAADLGLYSNGVPLLGKLFQSGQFLPERPGLPTFAPAVHHGHHHGMDGVLLVLTALLFSRRLGRRPVLAAYVSLLFCYGVGNIANDFWIEQVVKRGWTTWEIPDVTTPRLSVAWSLIVIAAVALWALWVRLVDWSGDEESPLRTEPDRIPARR
;
A
#
# COMPACT_ATOMS: atom_id res chain seq x y z
N MET A 1 0.74 40.64 14.92
CA MET A 1 1.49 39.41 14.62
C MET A 1 0.70 38.19 15.08
N GLN A 2 0.12 37.35 14.21
CA GLN A 2 -0.35 35.97 14.56
C GLN A 2 -0.88 35.14 13.36
N ARG A 3 -0.15 35.09 12.24
CA ARG A 3 -0.55 34.25 11.07
C ARG A 3 0.52 33.26 10.58
N ALA A 4 1.56 33.03 11.39
CA ALA A 4 2.76 32.25 11.01
C ALA A 4 2.82 30.80 11.56
N LYS A 5 1.87 30.36 12.40
CA LYS A 5 1.85 28.99 12.96
C LYS A 5 0.55 28.25 12.65
N ARG A 6 0.48 27.54 11.50
CA ARG A 6 -0.44 26.39 11.28
C ARG A 6 -0.26 25.54 10.00
N GLN A 7 0.69 25.84 9.11
CA GLN A 7 0.89 25.04 7.87
C GLN A 7 1.16 23.53 8.08
N ALA A 8 1.63 23.13 9.26
CA ALA A 8 1.92 21.73 9.58
C ALA A 8 0.71 20.91 10.10
N ALA A 9 -0.48 21.50 10.24
CA ALA A 9 -1.59 20.92 11.00
C ALA A 9 -2.67 20.16 10.19
N GLY A 10 -2.61 20.20 8.85
CA GLY A 10 -3.61 19.59 7.96
C GLY A 10 -3.28 18.17 7.49
N LEU A 11 -4.24 17.52 6.81
CA LEU A 11 -4.09 16.16 6.29
C LEU A 11 -2.89 16.10 5.32
N PRO A 12 -1.91 15.19 5.51
CA PRO A 12 -0.80 15.04 4.56
C PRO A 12 -1.30 14.71 3.15
N VAL A 13 -0.82 15.44 2.13
CA VAL A 13 -1.08 15.10 0.72
C VAL A 13 -0.67 13.67 0.39
N GLU A 14 0.34 13.11 1.06
CA GLU A 14 0.75 11.71 0.95
C GLU A 14 -0.35 10.70 1.36
N VAL A 15 -1.27 11.07 2.25
CA VAL A 15 -2.47 10.27 2.58
C VAL A 15 -3.53 10.39 1.48
N VAL A 16 -3.71 11.58 0.90
CA VAL A 16 -4.61 11.79 -0.24
C VAL A 16 -4.14 11.02 -1.47
N LEU A 17 -2.83 11.05 -1.76
CA LEU A 17 -2.20 10.29 -2.85
C LEU A 17 -2.38 8.77 -2.67
N ALA A 18 -2.25 8.26 -1.43
CA ALA A 18 -2.54 6.86 -1.15
C ALA A 18 -4.02 6.53 -1.42
N TRP A 19 -4.97 7.32 -0.91
CA TRP A 19 -6.40 7.09 -1.18
C TRP A 19 -6.75 7.16 -2.68
N MET A 20 -6.17 8.09 -3.44
CA MET A 20 -6.38 8.18 -4.89
C MET A 20 -5.80 6.96 -5.62
N LEU A 21 -4.62 6.49 -5.23
CA LEU A 21 -4.01 5.27 -5.80
C LEU A 21 -4.92 4.05 -5.63
N PHE A 22 -5.46 3.84 -4.41
CA PHE A 22 -6.40 2.74 -4.17
C PHE A 22 -7.76 2.94 -4.86
N ALA A 23 -8.26 4.18 -4.99
CA ALA A 23 -9.50 4.45 -5.71
C ALA A 23 -9.38 4.15 -7.21
N VAL A 24 -8.23 4.46 -7.83
CA VAL A 24 -7.94 4.09 -9.23
C VAL A 24 -7.93 2.57 -9.40
N VAL A 25 -7.12 1.84 -8.63
CA VAL A 25 -7.04 0.37 -8.78
C VAL A 25 -8.36 -0.32 -8.41
N THR A 26 -9.11 0.17 -7.43
CA THR A 26 -10.47 -0.34 -7.14
C THR A 26 -11.40 -0.17 -8.35
N THR A 27 -11.24 0.92 -9.11
CA THR A 27 -12.03 1.17 -10.32
C THR A 27 -11.58 0.27 -11.48
N GLU A 28 -10.28 0.05 -11.64
CA GLU A 28 -9.72 -0.88 -12.64
C GLU A 28 -10.21 -2.32 -12.38
N ILE A 29 -10.13 -2.78 -11.12
CA ILE A 29 -10.68 -4.06 -10.67
C ILE A 29 -12.19 -4.14 -10.95
N LEU A 30 -12.97 -3.15 -10.50
CA LEU A 30 -14.43 -3.13 -10.72
C LEU A 30 -14.77 -3.24 -12.21
N VAL A 31 -14.12 -2.47 -13.07
CA VAL A 31 -14.35 -2.46 -14.52
C VAL A 31 -13.94 -3.79 -15.17
N THR A 32 -12.75 -4.31 -14.86
CA THR A 32 -12.23 -5.53 -15.48
C THR A 32 -13.00 -6.76 -15.03
N TYR A 33 -13.28 -6.93 -13.74
CA TYR A 33 -14.08 -8.04 -13.23
C TYR A 33 -15.58 -7.91 -13.58
N SER A 34 -16.05 -6.72 -14.01
CA SER A 34 -17.39 -6.57 -14.59
C SER A 34 -17.48 -6.97 -16.06
N ARG A 35 -16.39 -6.81 -16.84
CA ARG A 35 -16.42 -6.96 -18.30
C ARG A 35 -15.81 -8.27 -18.81
N VAL A 36 -14.90 -8.89 -18.07
CA VAL A 36 -14.19 -10.11 -18.46
C VAL A 36 -14.95 -11.33 -17.91
N PRO A 37 -15.16 -12.41 -18.70
CA PRO A 37 -15.77 -13.64 -18.20
C PRO A 37 -14.98 -14.26 -17.04
N SER A 38 -15.65 -14.76 -16.00
CA SER A 38 -14.99 -15.28 -14.79
C SER A 38 -14.03 -16.44 -15.05
N ARG A 39 -14.29 -17.27 -16.07
CA ARG A 39 -13.39 -18.34 -16.54
C ARG A 39 -12.01 -17.85 -17.06
N GLU A 40 -11.87 -16.56 -17.36
CA GLU A 40 -10.64 -15.90 -17.82
C GLU A 40 -9.95 -15.12 -16.67
N LEU A 41 -10.51 -15.17 -15.45
CA LEU A 41 -10.06 -14.50 -14.25
C LEU A 41 -9.65 -15.53 -13.17
N TYR A 42 -8.81 -15.11 -12.24
CA TYR A 42 -8.23 -15.99 -11.22
C TYR A 42 -9.12 -16.08 -9.97
N HIS A 43 -9.49 -17.32 -9.59
CA HIS A 43 -10.27 -17.69 -8.40
C HIS A 43 -11.52 -16.83 -8.09
N VAL A 44 -12.31 -16.51 -9.12
CA VAL A 44 -13.64 -15.89 -8.99
C VAL A 44 -14.68 -16.66 -9.78
N SER A 45 -15.92 -16.71 -9.29
CA SER A 45 -17.04 -17.37 -9.97
C SER A 45 -18.00 -16.37 -10.62
N GLY A 46 -18.25 -15.23 -9.96
CA GLY A 46 -19.18 -14.19 -10.41
C GLY A 46 -18.70 -13.39 -11.62
N SER A 47 -19.64 -12.82 -12.38
CA SER A 47 -19.37 -11.98 -13.55
C SER A 47 -20.31 -10.78 -13.59
N GLY A 48 -20.09 -9.84 -14.51
CA GLY A 48 -20.85 -8.59 -14.54
C GLY A 48 -20.59 -7.72 -13.32
N ILE A 49 -21.44 -6.69 -13.12
CA ILE A 49 -21.27 -5.71 -12.03
C ILE A 49 -21.18 -6.38 -10.65
N GLU A 50 -21.86 -7.51 -10.44
CA GLU A 50 -21.77 -8.30 -9.21
C GLU A 50 -20.37 -8.89 -8.99
N GLY A 51 -19.77 -9.54 -10.01
CA GLY A 51 -18.39 -10.02 -9.96
C GLY A 51 -17.37 -8.89 -9.75
N GLY A 52 -17.60 -7.74 -10.38
CA GLY A 52 -16.80 -6.53 -10.18
C GLY A 52 -16.85 -5.99 -8.74
N LEU A 53 -18.06 -5.85 -8.17
CA LEU A 53 -18.26 -5.41 -6.79
C LEU A 53 -17.72 -6.43 -5.78
N SER A 54 -17.89 -7.72 -6.06
CA SER A 54 -17.33 -8.84 -5.30
C SER A 54 -15.81 -8.70 -5.15
N ARG A 55 -15.07 -8.64 -6.27
CA ARG A 55 -13.61 -8.54 -6.23
C ARG A 55 -13.12 -7.22 -5.66
N ALA A 56 -13.82 -6.10 -5.92
CA ALA A 56 -13.51 -4.80 -5.34
C ALA A 56 -13.63 -4.81 -3.80
N LEU A 57 -14.65 -5.47 -3.24
CA LEU A 57 -14.80 -5.61 -1.79
C LEU A 57 -13.65 -6.45 -1.18
N VAL A 58 -13.22 -7.52 -1.86
CA VAL A 58 -12.06 -8.32 -1.44
C VAL A 58 -10.76 -7.50 -1.51
N PHE A 59 -10.55 -6.68 -2.54
CA PHE A 59 -9.41 -5.76 -2.62
C PHE A 59 -9.39 -4.72 -1.50
N VAL A 60 -10.55 -4.19 -1.11
CA VAL A 60 -10.66 -3.28 0.06
C VAL A 60 -10.20 -3.96 1.36
N ASN A 61 -10.23 -5.29 1.46
CA ASN A 61 -9.65 -6.00 2.60
C ASN A 61 -8.12 -6.03 2.49
N PHE A 62 -7.56 -6.53 1.38
CA PHE A 62 -6.12 -6.54 1.14
C PHE A 62 -5.80 -5.93 -0.24
N PRO A 63 -4.95 -4.87 -0.31
CA PRO A 63 -4.07 -4.34 0.73
C PRO A 63 -4.67 -3.16 1.51
N VAL A 64 -5.85 -2.66 1.11
CA VAL A 64 -6.32 -1.32 1.53
C VAL A 64 -6.50 -1.21 3.05
N ALA A 65 -6.98 -2.25 3.73
CA ALA A 65 -7.13 -2.24 5.18
C ALA A 65 -5.80 -2.11 5.95
N LEU A 66 -4.69 -2.65 5.42
CA LEU A 66 -3.37 -2.43 6.00
C LEU A 66 -2.96 -0.96 5.84
N VAL A 67 -3.12 -0.39 4.65
CA VAL A 67 -2.81 1.03 4.44
C VAL A 67 -3.67 1.94 5.33
N ALA A 68 -4.94 1.60 5.53
CA ALA A 68 -5.84 2.33 6.42
C ALA A 68 -5.33 2.39 7.87
N LEU A 69 -4.67 1.35 8.39
CA LEU A 69 -4.00 1.40 9.71
C LEU A 69 -2.91 2.49 9.76
N GLY A 70 -2.12 2.60 8.70
CA GLY A 70 -1.12 3.66 8.53
C GLY A 70 -1.75 5.06 8.45
N VAL A 71 -2.85 5.20 7.70
CA VAL A 71 -3.63 6.45 7.61
C VAL A 71 -4.17 6.87 8.97
N LEU A 72 -4.77 5.94 9.73
CA LEU A 72 -5.30 6.19 11.07
C LEU A 72 -4.23 6.75 12.02
N ALA A 73 -2.99 6.25 11.95
CA ALA A 73 -1.85 6.77 12.72
C ALA A 73 -1.43 8.21 12.34
N PHE A 74 -1.74 8.68 11.13
CA PHE A 74 -1.56 10.08 10.75
C PHE A 74 -2.70 10.97 11.25
N VAL A 75 -3.96 10.54 11.12
CA VAL A 75 -5.13 11.39 11.45
C VAL A 75 -5.46 11.42 12.95
N TYR A 76 -5.19 10.35 13.71
CA TYR A 76 -5.65 10.18 15.10
C TYR A 76 -5.42 11.39 16.01
N ARG A 77 -4.21 11.97 16.00
CA ARG A 77 -3.86 13.13 16.85
C ARG A 77 -4.49 14.45 16.37
N GLN A 78 -4.87 14.53 15.10
CA GLN A 78 -5.52 15.71 14.50
C GLN A 78 -7.01 15.76 14.82
N LEU A 79 -7.66 14.62 15.09
CA LEU A 79 -9.11 14.53 15.35
C LEU A 79 -9.58 15.41 16.53
N PRO A 80 -10.65 16.23 16.35
CA PRO A 80 -11.04 17.27 17.31
C PRO A 80 -11.69 16.74 18.59
N ARG A 81 -12.45 15.64 18.50
CA ARG A 81 -13.32 15.13 19.57
C ARG A 81 -12.85 13.76 20.04
N ARG A 82 -13.06 13.46 21.33
CA ARG A 82 -12.80 12.13 21.90
C ARG A 82 -13.61 11.03 21.18
N SER A 83 -14.84 11.33 20.76
CA SER A 83 -15.68 10.42 19.97
C SER A 83 -15.03 10.01 18.64
N TYR A 84 -14.52 10.95 17.85
CA TYR A 84 -13.81 10.61 16.60
C TYR A 84 -12.55 9.77 16.86
N ARG A 85 -11.86 9.97 17.98
CA ARG A 85 -10.71 9.12 18.36
C ARG A 85 -11.16 7.70 18.73
N ALA A 86 -12.28 7.53 19.41
CA ALA A 86 -12.87 6.21 19.64
C ALA A 86 -13.27 5.52 18.32
N VAL A 87 -13.87 6.26 17.38
CA VAL A 87 -14.18 5.76 16.02
C VAL A 87 -12.91 5.39 15.26
N ALA A 88 -11.80 6.13 15.42
CA ALA A 88 -10.52 5.81 14.80
C ALA A 88 -9.89 4.52 15.37
N LEU A 89 -10.04 4.27 16.68
CA LEU A 89 -9.61 3.01 17.29
C LEU A 89 -10.48 1.84 16.81
N LEU A 90 -11.79 2.02 16.76
CA LEU A 90 -12.72 1.03 16.19
C LEU A 90 -12.40 0.72 14.73
N ALA A 91 -12.17 1.75 13.90
CA ALA A 91 -11.75 1.60 12.51
C ALA A 91 -10.46 0.79 12.39
N GLY A 92 -9.50 1.00 13.30
CA GLY A 92 -8.26 0.21 13.38
C GLY A 92 -8.51 -1.26 13.71
N VAL A 93 -9.36 -1.55 14.70
CA VAL A 93 -9.75 -2.94 15.04
C VAL A 93 -10.46 -3.61 13.87
N LEU A 94 -11.37 -2.90 13.20
CA LEU A 94 -12.08 -3.41 12.02
C LEU A 94 -11.13 -3.67 10.84
N CYS A 95 -10.21 -2.74 10.53
CA CYS A 95 -9.19 -2.94 9.50
C CYS A 95 -8.30 -4.16 9.80
N ALA A 96 -7.96 -4.38 11.07
CA ALA A 96 -7.14 -5.52 11.49
C ALA A 96 -7.80 -6.89 11.24
N ALA A 97 -9.10 -6.95 10.92
CA ALA A 97 -9.78 -8.18 10.50
C ALA A 97 -9.14 -8.83 9.26
N VAL A 98 -8.45 -8.07 8.40
CA VAL A 98 -7.67 -8.64 7.27
C VAL A 98 -6.62 -9.67 7.72
N LEU A 99 -6.13 -9.58 8.95
CA LEU A 99 -5.15 -10.49 9.53
C LEU A 99 -5.78 -11.81 10.01
N TRP A 100 -7.11 -11.93 10.01
CA TRP A 100 -7.80 -13.12 10.46
C TRP A 100 -7.83 -14.19 9.36
N PRO A 101 -7.48 -15.47 9.66
CA PRO A 101 -7.47 -16.54 8.67
C PRO A 101 -8.79 -16.66 7.90
N GLY A 102 -8.68 -16.72 6.57
CA GLY A 102 -9.83 -16.89 5.68
C GLY A 102 -10.62 -15.61 5.36
N VAL A 103 -10.25 -14.43 5.87
CA VAL A 103 -10.88 -13.16 5.43
C VAL A 103 -10.52 -12.84 3.97
N VAL A 104 -9.24 -12.97 3.62
CA VAL A 104 -8.79 -13.05 2.22
C VAL A 104 -8.17 -14.43 2.00
N SER A 105 -8.44 -15.04 0.84
CA SER A 105 -7.93 -16.36 0.47
C SER A 105 -7.51 -16.35 -0.99
N ALA A 106 -6.28 -16.75 -1.31
CA ALA A 106 -5.84 -16.85 -2.70
C ALA A 106 -6.62 -17.92 -3.50
N ALA A 107 -7.21 -18.91 -2.82
CA ALA A 107 -7.99 -19.98 -3.44
C ALA A 107 -9.46 -19.61 -3.74
N ASP A 108 -9.96 -18.51 -3.16
CA ASP A 108 -11.34 -18.02 -3.32
C ASP A 108 -11.36 -16.49 -3.08
N LEU A 109 -11.48 -15.75 -4.17
CA LEU A 109 -11.47 -14.28 -4.22
C LEU A 109 -12.87 -13.69 -4.43
N ASP A 110 -13.93 -14.49 -4.26
CA ASP A 110 -15.30 -13.98 -4.18
C ASP A 110 -15.59 -13.38 -2.79
N ALA A 111 -16.41 -12.33 -2.78
CA ALA A 111 -16.82 -11.62 -1.59
C ALA A 111 -17.68 -12.48 -0.66
N ARG A 112 -17.29 -12.52 0.60
CA ARG A 112 -18.03 -13.18 1.68
C ARG A 112 -18.44 -12.14 2.73
N PRO A 113 -19.48 -12.37 3.54
CA PRO A 113 -19.96 -11.39 4.52
C PRO A 113 -18.88 -10.87 5.50
N VAL A 114 -17.87 -11.70 5.79
CA VAL A 114 -16.72 -11.31 6.63
C VAL A 114 -15.89 -10.17 6.01
N ASN A 115 -15.88 -10.01 4.68
CA ASN A 115 -15.16 -8.94 4.00
C ASN A 115 -15.75 -7.55 4.29
N ALA A 116 -17.00 -7.47 4.72
CA ALA A 116 -17.60 -6.21 5.14
C ALA A 116 -16.92 -5.63 6.39
N VAL A 117 -16.32 -6.47 7.26
CA VAL A 117 -15.71 -6.03 8.53
C VAL A 117 -14.54 -5.08 8.27
N ALA A 118 -13.55 -5.50 7.47
CA ALA A 118 -12.41 -4.64 7.15
C ALA A 118 -12.82 -3.46 6.26
N ALA A 119 -13.78 -3.66 5.35
CA ALA A 119 -14.28 -2.58 4.48
C ALA A 119 -14.97 -1.44 5.22
N VAL A 120 -15.74 -1.74 6.28
CA VAL A 120 -16.28 -0.70 7.19
C VAL A 120 -15.14 0.02 7.92
N GLY A 121 -14.09 -0.70 8.33
CA GLY A 121 -12.88 -0.09 8.90
C GLY A 121 -12.21 0.90 7.93
N VAL A 122 -12.03 0.52 6.67
CA VAL A 122 -11.47 1.37 5.61
C VAL A 122 -12.34 2.59 5.36
N LEU A 123 -13.66 2.42 5.23
CA LEU A 123 -14.61 3.51 5.04
C LEU A 123 -14.53 4.53 6.19
N LEU A 124 -14.48 4.06 7.44
CA LEU A 124 -14.31 4.93 8.60
C LEU A 124 -12.96 5.67 8.56
N ALA A 125 -11.87 5.02 8.16
CA ALA A 125 -10.56 5.67 8.01
C ALA A 125 -10.56 6.76 6.91
N LEU A 126 -11.26 6.53 5.80
CA LEU A 126 -11.45 7.51 4.72
C LEU A 126 -12.28 8.71 5.21
N LEU A 127 -13.43 8.47 5.87
CA LEU A 127 -14.28 9.52 6.43
C LEU A 127 -13.56 10.35 7.50
N LEU A 128 -12.75 9.71 8.36
CA LEU A 128 -11.91 10.43 9.34
C LEU A 128 -10.79 11.24 8.68
N SER A 129 -10.30 10.82 7.51
CA SER A 129 -9.36 11.60 6.70
C SER A 129 -10.03 12.86 6.13
N ASP A 130 -11.24 12.73 5.58
CA ASP A 130 -12.05 13.84 5.09
C ASP A 130 -12.39 14.85 6.22
N VAL A 131 -12.75 14.38 7.43
CA VAL A 131 -12.97 15.25 8.60
C VAL A 131 -11.75 16.11 8.95
N VAL A 132 -10.54 15.55 8.86
CA VAL A 132 -9.29 16.31 9.07
C VAL A 132 -9.04 17.28 7.91
N ALA A 133 -9.19 16.83 6.66
CA ALA A 133 -8.97 17.65 5.47
C ALA A 133 -9.90 18.87 5.41
N ARG A 134 -11.20 18.70 5.73
CA ARG A 134 -12.17 19.81 5.75
C ARG A 134 -11.92 20.80 6.90
N ARG A 135 -11.40 20.36 8.04
CA ARG A 135 -11.16 21.22 9.20
C ARG A 135 -9.86 22.01 9.10
N ASP A 136 -8.78 21.34 8.71
CA ASP A 136 -7.41 21.86 8.81
C ASP A 136 -6.74 22.08 7.45
N GLY A 137 -7.43 21.74 6.35
CA GLY A 137 -6.88 21.74 5.00
C GLY A 137 -5.90 20.59 4.76
N LEU A 138 -5.16 20.70 3.66
CA LEU A 138 -4.06 19.79 3.33
C LEU A 138 -2.72 20.38 3.80
N SER A 139 -1.84 19.54 4.33
CA SER A 139 -0.44 19.92 4.59
C SER A 139 0.47 19.34 3.52
N THR A 140 1.48 20.09 3.11
CA THR A 140 2.55 19.68 2.20
C THR A 140 3.89 19.60 2.93
N LYS A 141 4.90 18.99 2.30
CA LYS A 141 6.31 19.11 2.70
C LYS A 141 7.14 19.52 1.47
N PRO A 142 8.12 20.42 1.61
CA PRO A 142 9.02 20.78 0.52
C PRO A 142 9.81 19.56 0.03
N TRP A 143 10.21 19.59 -1.23
CA TRP A 143 11.05 18.57 -1.85
C TRP A 143 12.43 18.52 -1.19
N ARG A 144 13.00 17.32 -1.04
CA ARG A 144 14.35 17.07 -0.49
C ARG A 144 15.11 16.08 -1.36
N ARG A 145 16.45 16.04 -1.25
CA ARG A 145 17.29 15.10 -2.03
C ARG A 145 16.86 13.63 -1.91
N ALA A 146 16.44 13.19 -0.72
CA ALA A 146 15.94 11.84 -0.48
C ALA A 146 14.65 11.50 -1.27
N ASP A 147 13.94 12.49 -1.80
CA ASP A 147 12.74 12.27 -2.61
C ASP A 147 13.08 11.82 -4.03
N TRP A 148 14.28 12.13 -4.54
CA TRP A 148 14.78 11.53 -5.78
C TRP A 148 14.98 10.02 -5.65
N VAL A 149 15.43 9.54 -4.48
CA VAL A 149 15.50 8.10 -4.18
C VAL A 149 14.10 7.48 -4.15
N ARG A 150 13.11 8.17 -3.57
CA ARG A 150 11.71 7.73 -3.61
C ARG A 150 11.18 7.64 -5.04
N VAL A 151 11.43 8.65 -5.87
CA VAL A 151 11.04 8.65 -7.30
C VAL A 151 11.71 7.51 -8.05
N ALA A 152 13.02 7.31 -7.88
CA ALA A 152 13.75 6.23 -8.54
C ALA A 152 13.20 4.85 -8.16
N LEU A 153 12.90 4.62 -6.88
CA LEU A 153 12.24 3.40 -6.41
C LEU A 153 10.82 3.27 -6.99
N THR A 154 10.00 4.32 -6.92
CA THR A 154 8.65 4.35 -7.53
C THR A 154 8.70 3.98 -9.01
N VAL A 155 9.61 4.56 -9.79
CA VAL A 155 9.77 4.25 -11.22
C VAL A 155 10.21 2.80 -11.42
N ALA A 156 11.19 2.31 -10.66
CA ALA A 156 11.65 0.92 -10.77
C ALA A 156 10.54 -0.10 -10.48
N PHE A 157 9.74 0.12 -9.43
CA PHE A 157 8.62 -0.76 -9.09
C PHE A 157 7.45 -0.62 -10.09
N LEU A 158 7.16 0.57 -10.62
CA LEU A 158 6.17 0.75 -11.67
C LEU A 158 6.59 0.07 -12.99
N VAL A 159 7.89 0.05 -13.32
CA VAL A 159 8.41 -0.71 -14.48
C VAL A 159 8.22 -2.22 -14.28
N ALA A 160 8.49 -2.74 -13.08
CA ALA A 160 8.22 -4.14 -12.74
C ALA A 160 6.70 -4.46 -12.78
N ALA A 161 5.85 -3.48 -12.44
CA ALA A 161 4.39 -3.61 -12.41
C ALA A 161 3.70 -3.60 -13.78
N LEU A 162 4.41 -3.29 -14.87
CA LEU A 162 3.78 -3.13 -16.20
C LEU A 162 2.95 -4.35 -16.67
N PRO A 163 3.31 -5.62 -16.39
CA PRO A 163 2.45 -6.76 -16.70
C PRO A 163 1.15 -6.76 -15.90
N TRP A 164 1.21 -6.44 -14.60
CA TRP A 164 0.05 -6.43 -13.71
C TRP A 164 -0.88 -5.24 -13.97
N LEU A 165 -0.33 -4.06 -14.29
CA LEU A 165 -1.11 -2.90 -14.73
C LEU A 165 -1.88 -3.21 -16.03
N ALA A 166 -1.27 -3.97 -16.96
CA ALA A 166 -2.00 -4.46 -18.13
C ALA A 166 -3.07 -5.49 -17.74
N ALA A 167 -2.78 -6.42 -16.83
CA ALA A 167 -3.71 -7.43 -16.35
C ALA A 167 -4.94 -6.84 -15.62
N ASP A 168 -4.74 -5.83 -14.77
CA ASP A 168 -5.78 -5.09 -14.05
C ASP A 168 -6.70 -4.32 -15.02
N LEU A 169 -6.17 -3.86 -16.14
CA LEU A 169 -6.95 -3.28 -17.24
C LEU A 169 -7.55 -4.36 -18.18
N GLY A 170 -7.32 -5.65 -17.93
CA GLY A 170 -7.76 -6.78 -18.75
C GLY A 170 -7.14 -6.78 -20.16
N LEU A 171 -5.82 -6.54 -20.22
CA LEU A 171 -4.99 -6.45 -21.42
C LEU A 171 -3.75 -7.37 -21.29
N TYR A 172 -3.04 -7.58 -22.40
CA TYR A 172 -1.75 -8.26 -22.45
C TYR A 172 -0.66 -7.32 -23.02
N SER A 173 0.57 -7.40 -22.52
CA SER A 173 1.71 -6.62 -23.00
C SER A 173 2.41 -7.23 -24.23
N ASN A 174 2.15 -8.51 -24.56
CA ASN A 174 2.75 -9.22 -25.70
C ASN A 174 2.75 -8.46 -27.04
N GLY A 175 1.67 -7.72 -27.33
CA GLY A 175 1.51 -6.98 -28.60
C GLY A 175 2.17 -5.60 -28.64
N VAL A 176 2.71 -5.11 -27.52
CA VAL A 176 3.27 -3.76 -27.42
C VAL A 176 4.77 -3.79 -27.72
N PRO A 177 5.28 -2.97 -28.66
CA PRO A 177 6.71 -2.87 -28.96
C PRO A 177 7.55 -2.63 -27.70
N LEU A 178 8.72 -3.26 -27.64
CA LEU A 178 9.61 -3.37 -26.47
C LEU A 178 9.02 -4.14 -25.28
N LEU A 179 7.79 -3.82 -24.81
CA LEU A 179 7.21 -4.49 -23.64
C LEU A 179 7.01 -5.99 -23.85
N GLY A 180 6.49 -6.42 -25.01
CA GLY A 180 6.35 -7.84 -25.36
C GLY A 180 7.67 -8.59 -25.60
N LYS A 181 8.81 -7.91 -25.56
CA LYS A 181 10.15 -8.53 -25.55
C LYS A 181 10.69 -8.68 -24.12
N LEU A 182 10.42 -7.68 -23.27
CA LEU A 182 10.86 -7.66 -21.87
C LEU A 182 10.00 -8.60 -21.01
N PHE A 183 8.68 -8.47 -21.11
CA PHE A 183 7.71 -9.18 -20.30
C PHE A 183 6.96 -10.25 -21.09
N GLN A 184 6.68 -11.36 -20.42
CA GLN A 184 5.79 -12.40 -20.89
C GLN A 184 4.42 -12.17 -20.25
N SER A 185 3.34 -12.13 -21.03
CA SER A 185 1.98 -12.02 -20.48
C SER A 185 1.02 -13.05 -21.09
N GLY A 186 0.39 -12.77 -22.23
CA GLY A 186 -0.62 -13.62 -22.88
C GLY A 186 -0.05 -14.82 -23.62
N GLN A 187 1.16 -15.29 -23.28
CA GLN A 187 1.71 -16.53 -23.82
C GLN A 187 1.12 -17.69 -23.02
N PHE A 188 0.34 -18.54 -23.68
CA PHE A 188 -0.24 -19.73 -23.06
C PHE A 188 0.84 -20.71 -22.65
N LEU A 189 0.73 -21.23 -21.43
CA LEU A 189 1.64 -22.21 -20.87
C LEU A 189 1.15 -23.64 -21.15
N PRO A 190 2.07 -24.63 -21.19
CA PRO A 190 1.69 -26.03 -21.00
C PRO A 190 0.94 -26.22 -19.68
N GLU A 191 0.07 -27.22 -19.62
CA GLU A 191 -0.76 -27.50 -18.45
C GLU A 191 0.10 -27.71 -17.19
N ARG A 192 -0.22 -26.96 -16.11
CA ARG A 192 0.48 -27.03 -14.82
C ARG A 192 -0.54 -27.20 -13.69
N PRO A 193 -0.27 -28.02 -12.65
CA PRO A 193 -1.16 -28.16 -11.50
C PRO A 193 -1.46 -26.81 -10.84
N GLY A 194 -2.73 -26.58 -10.50
CA GLY A 194 -3.18 -25.34 -9.84
C GLY A 194 -3.42 -24.14 -10.76
N LEU A 195 -3.22 -24.29 -12.08
CA LEU A 195 -3.58 -23.28 -13.07
C LEU A 195 -4.66 -23.82 -14.04
N PRO A 196 -5.47 -22.95 -14.69
CA PRO A 196 -6.32 -23.37 -15.79
C PRO A 196 -5.53 -24.05 -16.92
N THR A 197 -6.16 -25.01 -17.62
CA THR A 197 -5.55 -25.77 -18.74
C THR A 197 -4.92 -24.90 -19.84
N PHE A 198 -5.39 -23.65 -19.99
CA PHE A 198 -4.82 -22.65 -20.90
C PHE A 198 -4.48 -21.36 -20.16
N ALA A 199 -3.73 -21.45 -19.07
CA ALA A 199 -3.27 -20.26 -18.35
C ALA A 199 -2.25 -19.46 -19.18
N PRO A 200 -2.47 -18.15 -19.40
CA PRO A 200 -1.40 -17.26 -19.85
C PRO A 200 -0.34 -17.09 -18.75
N ALA A 201 0.86 -16.66 -19.12
CA ALA A 201 1.92 -16.36 -18.16
C ALA A 201 1.53 -15.30 -17.13
N VAL A 202 0.80 -14.26 -17.54
CA VAL A 202 0.08 -13.33 -16.65
C VAL A 202 -1.38 -13.36 -17.05
N HIS A 203 -2.28 -13.75 -16.14
CA HIS A 203 -3.72 -13.77 -16.39
C HIS A 203 -4.35 -12.38 -16.24
N HIS A 204 -5.57 -12.21 -16.74
CA HIS A 204 -6.32 -10.98 -16.52
C HIS A 204 -6.81 -10.86 -15.06
N GLY A 205 -7.12 -9.64 -14.65
CA GLY A 205 -7.50 -9.33 -13.27
C GLY A 205 -6.30 -9.03 -12.38
N HIS A 206 -6.53 -9.06 -11.07
CA HIS A 206 -5.62 -8.51 -10.07
C HIS A 206 -4.64 -9.54 -9.52
N HIS A 207 -3.42 -9.08 -9.26
CA HIS A 207 -2.25 -9.88 -8.90
C HIS A 207 -1.65 -9.40 -7.58
N HIS A 208 -1.15 -10.32 -6.75
CA HIS A 208 -0.52 -9.96 -5.48
C HIS A 208 0.82 -9.23 -5.67
N GLY A 209 1.46 -9.35 -6.82
CA GLY A 209 2.55 -8.46 -7.23
C GLY A 209 2.12 -7.00 -7.23
N MET A 210 0.92 -6.68 -7.74
CA MET A 210 0.35 -5.33 -7.73
C MET A 210 -0.06 -4.89 -6.33
N ASP A 211 -0.63 -5.77 -5.50
CA ASP A 211 -0.80 -5.53 -4.05
C ASP A 211 0.52 -5.08 -3.42
N GLY A 212 1.62 -5.75 -3.78
CA GLY A 212 2.97 -5.41 -3.33
C GLY A 212 3.44 -4.04 -3.79
N VAL A 213 3.19 -3.66 -5.05
CA VAL A 213 3.47 -2.32 -5.60
C VAL A 213 2.72 -1.26 -4.81
N LEU A 214 1.43 -1.46 -4.55
CA LEU A 214 0.59 -0.53 -3.80
C LEU A 214 1.09 -0.32 -2.37
N LEU A 215 1.51 -1.39 -1.69
CA LEU A 215 2.14 -1.34 -0.37
C LEU A 215 3.46 -0.55 -0.39
N VAL A 216 4.33 -0.79 -1.38
CA VAL A 216 5.60 -0.08 -1.56
C VAL A 216 5.40 1.40 -1.85
N LEU A 217 4.55 1.77 -2.81
CA LEU A 217 4.27 3.16 -3.16
C LEU A 217 3.68 3.92 -1.97
N THR A 218 2.75 3.30 -1.25
CA THR A 218 2.21 3.85 0.00
C THR A 218 3.31 4.04 1.05
N ALA A 219 4.19 3.06 1.24
CA ALA A 219 5.27 3.17 2.22
C ALA A 219 6.28 4.28 1.86
N LEU A 220 6.60 4.44 0.56
CA LEU A 220 7.43 5.54 0.06
C LEU A 220 6.79 6.91 0.32
N LEU A 221 5.48 7.05 0.09
CA LEU A 221 4.70 8.24 0.45
C LEU A 221 4.74 8.50 1.96
N PHE A 222 4.36 7.52 2.78
CA PHE A 222 4.28 7.66 4.24
C PHE A 222 5.64 7.91 4.90
N SER A 223 6.74 7.41 4.31
CA SER A 223 8.11 7.66 4.80
C SER A 223 8.48 9.16 4.83
N ARG A 224 7.85 10.01 4.00
CA ARG A 224 8.02 11.48 4.05
C ARG A 224 7.50 12.09 5.35
N ARG A 225 6.59 11.40 6.04
CA ARG A 225 5.74 11.96 7.11
C ARG A 225 5.99 11.37 8.50
N LEU A 226 6.91 10.42 8.66
CA LEU A 226 7.17 9.74 9.93
C LEU A 226 7.38 10.72 11.10
N GLY A 227 8.36 11.63 11.00
CA GLY A 227 8.71 12.53 12.10
C GLY A 227 9.07 11.73 13.37
N ARG A 228 8.83 12.27 14.57
CA ARG A 228 9.10 11.58 15.86
C ARG A 228 8.09 10.46 16.21
N ARG A 229 7.86 9.50 15.29
CA ARG A 229 6.98 8.31 15.46
C ARG A 229 7.69 6.98 15.13
N PRO A 230 8.45 6.36 16.05
CA PRO A 230 9.21 5.13 15.78
C PRO A 230 8.33 3.91 15.49
N VAL A 231 7.16 3.77 16.12
CA VAL A 231 6.20 2.68 15.85
C VAL A 231 5.63 2.78 14.44
N LEU A 232 5.30 4.00 13.98
CA LEU A 232 4.83 4.23 12.61
C LEU A 232 5.96 4.01 11.60
N ALA A 233 7.21 4.36 11.95
CA ALA A 233 8.37 4.02 11.13
C ALA A 233 8.51 2.51 10.97
N ALA A 234 8.40 1.72 12.05
CA ALA A 234 8.46 0.26 11.99
C ALA A 234 7.34 -0.33 11.12
N TYR A 235 6.12 0.19 11.28
CA TYR A 235 4.98 -0.23 10.46
C TYR A 235 5.17 0.08 8.97
N VAL A 236 5.66 1.28 8.64
CA VAL A 236 5.92 1.67 7.25
C VAL A 236 7.10 0.90 6.65
N SER A 237 8.14 0.56 7.44
CA SER A 237 9.20 -0.35 7.01
C SER A 237 8.67 -1.76 6.73
N LEU A 238 7.73 -2.26 7.55
CA LEU A 238 7.08 -3.55 7.31
C LEU A 238 6.22 -3.53 6.04
N LEU A 239 5.42 -2.48 5.81
CA LEU A 239 4.64 -2.32 4.56
C LEU A 239 5.57 -2.33 3.34
N PHE A 240 6.70 -1.62 3.39
CA PHE A 240 7.68 -1.60 2.31
C PHE A 240 8.28 -3.00 2.05
N CYS A 241 8.85 -3.64 3.06
CA CYS A 241 9.51 -4.95 2.90
C CYS A 241 8.51 -6.06 2.54
N TYR A 242 7.28 -6.00 3.06
CA TYR A 242 6.23 -6.94 2.69
C TYR A 242 5.76 -6.74 1.24
N GLY A 243 5.61 -5.49 0.81
CA GLY A 243 5.29 -5.18 -0.58
C GLY A 243 6.38 -5.65 -1.55
N VAL A 244 7.66 -5.40 -1.23
CA VAL A 244 8.81 -5.95 -1.99
C VAL A 244 8.78 -7.48 -2.04
N GLY A 245 8.41 -8.15 -0.94
CA GLY A 245 8.25 -9.60 -0.89
C GLY A 245 7.22 -10.13 -1.89
N ASN A 246 6.04 -9.51 -1.95
CA ASN A 246 4.99 -9.90 -2.91
C ASN A 246 5.42 -9.62 -4.36
N ILE A 247 5.99 -8.45 -4.64
CA ILE A 247 6.53 -8.11 -5.97
C ILE A 247 7.56 -9.16 -6.41
N ALA A 248 8.51 -9.50 -5.53
CA ALA A 248 9.55 -10.47 -5.85
C ALA A 248 8.97 -11.87 -6.09
N ASN A 249 8.07 -12.35 -5.22
CA ASN A 249 7.43 -13.65 -5.34
C ASN A 249 6.67 -13.79 -6.66
N ASP A 250 5.78 -12.84 -6.95
CA ASP A 250 4.93 -12.89 -8.13
C ASP A 250 5.74 -12.70 -9.42
N PHE A 251 6.60 -11.69 -9.48
CA PHE A 251 7.44 -11.43 -10.64
C PHE A 251 8.36 -12.62 -10.97
N TRP A 252 8.88 -13.30 -9.94
CA TRP A 252 9.68 -14.51 -10.12
C TRP A 252 8.86 -15.66 -10.71
N ILE A 253 7.67 -15.91 -10.15
CA ILE A 253 6.75 -16.92 -10.68
C ILE A 253 6.42 -16.59 -12.15
N GLU A 254 6.02 -15.36 -12.45
CA GLU A 254 5.47 -15.00 -13.75
C GLU A 254 6.49 -14.77 -14.86
N GLN A 255 7.63 -14.14 -14.54
CA GLN A 255 8.60 -13.73 -15.55
C GLN A 255 9.81 -14.67 -15.65
N VAL A 256 10.04 -15.53 -14.64
CA VAL A 256 11.19 -16.46 -14.58
C VAL A 256 10.72 -17.92 -14.63
N VAL A 257 9.82 -18.34 -13.74
CA VAL A 257 9.41 -19.76 -13.61
C VAL A 257 8.40 -20.18 -14.68
N LYS A 258 7.40 -19.34 -14.96
CA LYS A 258 6.46 -19.53 -16.11
C LYS A 258 7.18 -19.40 -17.46
N ARG A 259 8.33 -18.70 -17.53
CA ARG A 259 9.23 -18.63 -18.70
C ARG A 259 10.12 -19.87 -18.86
N GLY A 260 10.19 -20.75 -17.86
CA GLY A 260 10.99 -21.98 -17.90
C GLY A 260 12.49 -21.78 -17.66
N TRP A 261 12.92 -20.63 -17.11
CA TRP A 261 14.33 -20.38 -16.77
C TRP A 261 14.77 -21.16 -15.53
N THR A 262 13.85 -21.53 -14.65
CA THR A 262 14.07 -22.42 -13.51
C THR A 262 12.75 -23.07 -13.08
N THR A 263 12.85 -24.14 -12.29
CA THR A 263 11.74 -24.76 -11.54
C THR A 263 11.69 -24.33 -10.08
N TRP A 264 12.68 -23.56 -9.60
CA TRP A 264 12.70 -23.07 -8.23
C TRP A 264 11.80 -21.85 -8.06
N GLU A 265 10.88 -21.90 -7.09
CA GLU A 265 9.96 -20.81 -6.76
C GLU A 265 10.36 -20.14 -5.43
N ILE A 266 10.15 -18.83 -5.34
CA ILE A 266 10.19 -18.13 -4.05
C ILE A 266 8.98 -18.62 -3.23
N PRO A 267 9.16 -19.08 -1.97
CA PRO A 267 8.04 -19.55 -1.16
C PRO A 267 6.94 -18.50 -1.01
N ASP A 268 5.67 -18.93 -0.98
CA ASP A 268 4.53 -18.02 -0.78
C ASP A 268 4.72 -17.12 0.46
N VAL A 269 4.53 -15.82 0.22
CA VAL A 269 4.54 -14.75 1.21
C VAL A 269 3.20 -14.01 1.32
N THR A 270 2.20 -14.28 0.47
CA THR A 270 0.91 -13.56 0.46
C THR A 270 0.13 -13.67 1.77
N THR A 271 0.41 -14.71 2.56
CA THR A 271 -0.19 -14.93 3.88
C THR A 271 0.86 -14.83 5.00
N PRO A 272 0.68 -13.95 6.00
CA PRO A 272 1.57 -13.86 7.17
C PRO A 272 1.65 -15.17 7.96
N ARG A 273 2.75 -15.91 7.77
CA ARG A 273 2.99 -17.22 8.42
C ARG A 273 4.45 -17.39 8.82
N LEU A 274 4.69 -18.03 9.97
CA LEU A 274 6.03 -18.31 10.46
C LEU A 274 6.76 -19.24 9.46
N SER A 275 7.69 -18.67 8.71
CA SER A 275 8.40 -19.33 7.60
C SER A 275 9.70 -18.57 7.32
N VAL A 276 10.65 -19.20 6.63
CA VAL A 276 11.95 -18.55 6.31
C VAL A 276 11.74 -17.27 5.51
N ALA A 277 10.87 -17.28 4.49
CA ALA A 277 10.58 -16.11 3.66
C ALA A 277 10.00 -14.93 4.47
N TRP A 278 9.04 -15.21 5.37
CA TRP A 278 8.50 -14.18 6.25
C TRP A 278 9.49 -13.68 7.30
N SER A 279 10.32 -14.55 7.86
CA SER A 279 11.41 -14.14 8.76
C SER A 279 12.37 -13.18 8.06
N LEU A 280 12.70 -13.40 6.78
CA LEU A 280 13.52 -12.48 5.99
C LEU A 280 12.82 -11.12 5.78
N ILE A 281 11.51 -11.10 5.50
CA ILE A 281 10.73 -9.86 5.40
C ILE A 281 10.77 -9.08 6.72
N VAL A 282 10.57 -9.74 7.86
CA VAL A 282 10.59 -9.11 9.19
C VAL A 282 11.99 -8.60 9.53
N ILE A 283 13.05 -9.38 9.27
CA ILE A 283 14.44 -8.97 9.50
C ILE A 283 14.79 -7.74 8.64
N ALA A 284 14.40 -7.74 7.36
CA ALA A 284 14.59 -6.59 6.47
C ALA A 284 13.82 -5.34 6.96
N ALA A 285 12.58 -5.51 7.43
CA ALA A 285 11.79 -4.42 8.00
C ALA A 285 12.42 -3.84 9.27
N VAL A 286 12.94 -4.69 10.17
CA VAL A 286 13.67 -4.26 11.38
C VAL A 286 14.96 -3.54 11.02
N ALA A 287 15.72 -4.02 10.03
CA ALA A 287 16.94 -3.37 9.56
C ALA A 287 16.65 -1.99 8.94
N LEU A 288 15.61 -1.89 8.08
CA LEU A 288 15.17 -0.63 7.49
C LEU A 288 14.66 0.36 8.54
N TRP A 289 13.90 -0.12 9.53
CA TRP A 289 13.45 0.67 10.66
C TRP A 289 14.63 1.20 11.50
N ALA A 290 15.58 0.32 11.85
CA ALA A 290 16.77 0.71 12.61
C ALA A 290 17.62 1.74 11.84
N LEU A 291 17.71 1.59 10.51
CA LEU A 291 18.36 2.58 9.64
C LEU A 291 17.62 3.93 9.69
N TRP A 292 16.30 3.95 9.60
CA TRP A 292 15.51 5.19 9.73
C TRP A 292 15.61 5.84 11.10
N VAL A 293 15.65 5.05 12.18
CA VAL A 293 15.85 5.56 13.54
C VAL A 293 17.26 6.13 13.73
N ARG A 294 18.29 5.58 13.05
CA ARG A 294 19.67 6.10 13.13
C ARG A 294 19.96 7.28 12.20
N LEU A 295 19.36 7.33 10.99
CA LEU A 295 19.64 8.36 9.98
C LEU A 295 18.83 9.65 10.17
N VAL A 296 17.67 9.57 10.82
CA VAL A 296 16.96 10.75 11.29
C VAL A 296 17.58 11.10 12.63
N ASP A 297 18.13 12.30 12.80
CA ASP A 297 18.39 12.81 14.15
C ASP A 297 17.06 13.26 14.74
N TRP A 298 16.60 12.58 15.79
CA TRP A 298 15.33 12.86 16.41
C TRP A 298 15.44 13.95 17.49
N SER A 299 16.64 14.48 17.79
CA SER A 299 16.95 15.14 19.06
C SER A 299 16.94 16.68 19.19
N GLY A 300 16.80 17.55 18.18
CA GLY A 300 16.29 17.41 16.82
C GLY A 300 15.32 18.57 16.55
N ASP A 301 14.13 18.27 16.05
CA ASP A 301 13.06 19.24 15.80
C ASP A 301 12.30 19.70 17.08
N GLU A 302 13.02 20.16 18.12
CA GLU A 302 12.42 21.17 19.00
C GLU A 302 12.62 22.55 18.33
N GLU A 303 11.52 23.31 18.18
CA GLU A 303 11.66 24.76 18.06
C GLU A 303 12.36 25.22 19.35
N SER A 304 13.69 25.40 19.30
CA SER A 304 14.40 26.10 20.36
C SER A 304 13.71 27.45 20.52
N PRO A 305 13.02 27.70 21.66
CA PRO A 305 12.43 29.00 21.87
C PRO A 305 13.61 29.95 21.92
N LEU A 306 13.56 30.94 21.02
CA LEU A 306 14.55 31.99 20.82
C LEU A 306 15.39 32.21 22.08
N ARG A 307 16.72 32.09 21.95
CA ARG A 307 17.62 32.74 22.89
C ARG A 307 17.30 34.24 22.83
N THR A 308 16.40 34.69 23.69
CA THR A 308 16.27 36.10 24.03
C THR A 308 17.63 36.54 24.50
N GLU A 309 18.15 37.62 23.92
CA GLU A 309 19.40 38.21 24.38
C GLU A 309 19.34 38.43 25.90
N PRO A 310 20.45 38.23 26.64
CA PRO A 310 20.47 38.58 28.04
C PRO A 310 20.20 40.09 28.18
N ASP A 311 19.20 40.44 29.01
CA ASP A 311 18.83 41.82 29.28
C ASP A 311 20.06 42.67 29.59
N ARG A 312 20.37 43.61 28.69
CA ARG A 312 21.33 44.68 28.99
C ARG A 312 20.66 45.64 29.97
N ILE A 313 20.85 45.37 31.25
CA ILE A 313 20.54 46.31 32.35
C ILE A 313 21.19 47.67 32.00
N PRO A 314 20.41 48.75 31.78
CA PRO A 314 20.97 50.08 31.71
C PRO A 314 21.43 50.47 33.11
N ALA A 315 22.71 50.80 33.26
CA ALA A 315 23.25 51.25 34.54
C ALA A 315 22.57 52.56 34.97
N ARG A 316 22.18 52.64 36.25
CA ARG A 316 21.70 53.89 36.86
C ARG A 316 22.81 54.95 36.82
N ARG A 317 22.48 56.13 36.27
CA ARG A 317 22.89 57.45 36.77
C ARG A 317 21.76 58.43 36.53
#